data_AF-A0A351K1Y9-F1
#
_entry.id   AF-A0A351K1Y9-F1
#
_cell.length_a   1.000
_cell.length_b   1.000
_cell.length_c   1.000
_cell.angle_alpha   90.00
_cell.angle_beta   90.00
_cell.angle_gamma   90.00
#
_symmetry.space_group_name_H-M   'P 1'
#
loop_
_entity.id
_entity.type
_entity.pdbx_description
1 polymer ?
#
loop_
_entity_poly.entity_id
_entity_poly.type
_entity_poly.pdbx_seq_one_letter_code
_entity_poly.pdbx_strand_id
1 'polypeptide(L)'
;MPSPAQELSSTDLTDGLTVVVKRDCETCQMVEPVIAEIASVLPIRVITQDDPSFPGSVDREHDDELAFSWHHDIETVPTLIKGRSQSEDERTVGWSQAEWQRITGIDSLGADLPVMRPGCGSMSVDPNLIDTLRTRFAGDGLAAREVEFAQAEDPFEAMFERGWTDGLPVVPPTRERVLQMLEGTTRAPDEVVAVAPPDLVELTVEKIAVNAVMAGCRPEYLPWVIAAIEAVCNDTFNMHGLLATTMPVGPVLICNGPGTKAIGMNSGINVFGQGNRANLTIGRAVQLVIRNVGGGRPGEVDRATHGSPSKISFCFAEDEAGSPFRPLSVQRGIDEG
;
A
#
# COMPACT_ATOMS: atom_id res chain seq x y z
N MET A 1 26.40 38.78 14.34
CA MET A 1 26.09 38.46 12.93
C MET A 1 24.64 38.04 12.89
N PRO A 2 23.79 38.61 12.03
CA PRO A 2 22.41 38.15 11.93
C PRO A 2 22.41 36.70 11.42
N SER A 3 21.54 35.88 12.01
CA SER A 3 21.28 34.50 11.59
C SER A 3 21.01 34.45 10.09
N PRO A 4 21.46 33.41 9.36
CA PRO A 4 20.96 33.17 8.00
C PRO A 4 19.44 33.03 8.10
N ALA A 5 18.71 33.80 7.30
CA ALA A 5 17.28 33.55 7.11
C ALA A 5 17.14 32.14 6.54
N GLN A 6 16.41 31.28 7.23
CA GLN A 6 16.03 29.98 6.69
C GLN A 6 15.22 30.25 5.40
N GLU A 7 15.68 29.72 4.27
CA GLU A 7 14.89 29.71 3.04
C GLU A 7 13.62 28.90 3.32
N LEU A 8 12.46 29.54 3.16
CA LEU A 8 11.15 28.90 3.31
C LEU A 8 11.02 27.80 2.26
N SER A 9 10.75 26.57 2.70
CA SER A 9 10.39 25.47 1.81
C SER A 9 9.05 25.79 1.13
N SER A 10 8.81 25.29 -0.09
CA SER A 10 7.50 25.40 -0.76
C SER A 10 6.38 24.75 0.07
N THR A 11 6.72 23.83 0.98
CA THR A 11 5.80 23.16 1.89
C THR A 11 5.58 23.90 3.21
N ASP A 12 6.31 24.97 3.53
CA ASP A 12 6.11 25.68 4.81
C ASP A 12 4.84 26.52 4.80
N LEU A 13 4.18 26.65 5.95
CA LEU A 13 3.18 27.71 6.15
C LEU A 13 3.85 29.07 6.09
N THR A 14 3.15 30.05 5.53
CA THR A 14 3.54 31.46 5.59
C THR A 14 2.88 32.13 6.78
N ASP A 15 3.53 33.16 7.34
CA ASP A 15 2.90 34.03 8.33
C ASP A 15 1.64 34.68 7.73
N GLY A 16 0.46 34.33 8.26
CA GLY A 16 -0.81 34.85 7.79
C GLY A 16 -1.82 33.75 7.44
N LEU A 17 -2.54 33.94 6.34
CA LEU A 17 -3.58 33.01 5.88
C LEU A 17 -3.07 32.18 4.71
N THR A 18 -3.42 30.90 4.71
CA THR A 18 -3.24 30.00 3.57
C THR A 18 -4.60 29.36 3.27
N VAL A 19 -5.05 29.36 2.02
CA VAL A 19 -6.23 28.62 1.59
C VAL A 19 -5.87 27.59 0.54
N VAL A 20 -6.30 26.34 0.76
CA VAL A 20 -6.14 25.23 -0.18
C VAL A 20 -7.47 24.98 -0.86
N VAL A 21 -7.46 24.97 -2.20
CA VAL A 21 -8.66 24.86 -3.03
C VAL A 21 -8.46 23.89 -4.20
N LYS A 22 -9.55 23.51 -4.85
CA LYS A 22 -9.52 22.79 -6.13
C LYS A 22 -10.68 23.23 -7.02
N ARG A 23 -10.46 23.32 -8.33
CA ARG A 23 -11.46 23.76 -9.32
C ARG A 23 -12.65 22.83 -9.39
N ASP A 24 -12.46 21.51 -9.28
CA ASP A 24 -13.54 20.52 -9.35
C ASP A 24 -14.46 20.52 -8.11
N CYS A 25 -14.19 21.36 -7.10
CA CYS A 25 -15.06 21.54 -5.94
C CYS A 25 -16.01 22.73 -6.11
N GLU A 26 -17.32 22.48 -6.14
CA GLU A 26 -18.34 23.53 -6.22
C GLU A 26 -18.24 24.56 -5.08
N THR A 27 -17.88 24.11 -3.87
CA THR A 27 -17.68 25.00 -2.73
C THR A 27 -16.47 25.92 -2.94
N CYS A 28 -15.38 25.42 -3.53
CA CYS A 28 -14.22 26.24 -3.89
C CYS A 28 -14.59 27.30 -4.95
N GLN A 29 -15.32 26.92 -6.00
CA GLN A 29 -15.80 27.86 -7.03
C GLN A 29 -16.68 28.96 -6.41
N MET A 30 -17.55 28.59 -5.47
CA MET A 30 -18.44 29.54 -4.79
C MET A 30 -17.68 30.53 -3.91
N VAL A 31 -16.61 30.11 -3.22
CA VAL A 31 -15.82 30.99 -2.33
C VAL A 31 -14.71 31.74 -3.07
N GLU A 32 -14.53 31.57 -4.38
CA GLU A 32 -13.53 32.32 -5.15
C GLU A 32 -13.64 33.86 -4.96
N PRO A 33 -14.82 34.49 -5.06
CA PRO A 33 -14.95 35.93 -4.81
C PRO A 33 -14.60 36.32 -3.36
N VAL A 34 -14.85 35.42 -2.40
CA VAL A 34 -14.50 35.62 -0.99
C VAL A 34 -12.99 35.59 -0.78
N ILE A 35 -12.29 34.67 -1.46
CA ILE A 35 -10.82 34.61 -1.44
C ILE A 35 -10.24 35.90 -2.02
N ALA A 36 -10.82 36.43 -3.11
CA ALA A 36 -10.41 37.71 -3.69
C ALA A 36 -10.67 38.90 -2.75
N GLU A 37 -11.80 38.91 -2.02
CA GLU A 37 -12.08 39.91 -0.99
C GLU A 37 -11.01 39.87 0.12
N ILE A 38 -10.68 38.69 0.65
CA ILE A 38 -9.63 38.52 1.66
C ILE A 38 -8.28 39.02 1.12
N ALA A 39 -7.90 38.61 -0.09
CA ALA A 39 -6.62 38.98 -0.70
C ALA A 39 -6.46 40.50 -0.90
N SER A 40 -7.57 41.24 -0.98
CA SER A 40 -7.55 42.70 -1.11
C SER A 40 -7.22 43.44 0.20
N VAL A 41 -7.38 42.77 1.35
CA VAL A 41 -7.22 43.38 2.69
C VAL A 41 -6.17 42.71 3.56
N LEU A 42 -5.88 41.43 3.34
CA LEU A 42 -4.96 40.62 4.12
C LEU A 42 -4.02 39.83 3.22
N PRO A 43 -2.77 39.57 3.65
CA PRO A 43 -1.91 38.63 2.97
C PRO A 43 -2.49 37.22 3.08
N ILE A 44 -2.83 36.63 1.94
CA ILE A 44 -3.31 35.26 1.83
C ILE A 44 -2.51 34.54 0.74
N ARG A 45 -2.02 33.35 1.08
CA ARG A 45 -1.42 32.40 0.14
C ARG A 45 -2.51 31.46 -0.36
N VAL A 46 -2.61 31.30 -1.67
CA VAL A 46 -3.64 30.45 -2.30
C VAL A 46 -2.95 29.27 -2.96
N ILE A 47 -3.36 28.06 -2.60
CA ILE A 47 -2.81 26.80 -3.10
C ILE A 47 -3.91 26.04 -3.82
N THR A 48 -3.66 25.65 -5.06
CA THR A 48 -4.60 24.89 -5.90
C THR A 48 -4.06 23.49 -6.19
N GLN A 49 -4.94 22.49 -6.27
CA GLN A 49 -4.54 21.08 -6.43
C GLN A 49 -4.64 20.57 -7.87
N ASP A 50 -5.73 20.88 -8.58
CA ASP A 50 -6.10 20.26 -9.86
C ASP A 50 -5.85 21.16 -11.08
N ASP A 51 -6.15 22.45 -10.97
CA ASP A 51 -6.01 23.41 -12.07
C ASP A 51 -5.10 24.59 -11.68
N PRO A 52 -3.94 24.76 -12.34
CA PRO A 52 -3.00 25.86 -12.06
C PRO A 52 -3.55 27.26 -12.39
N SER A 53 -4.68 27.35 -13.09
CA SER A 53 -5.35 28.61 -13.43
C SER A 53 -6.43 29.02 -12.43
N PHE A 54 -6.76 28.16 -11.46
CA PHE A 54 -7.80 28.42 -10.46
C PHE A 54 -7.19 28.74 -9.08
N PRO A 55 -7.73 29.71 -8.32
CA PRO A 55 -8.73 30.70 -8.73
C PRO A 55 -8.15 31.73 -9.70
N GLY A 56 -8.95 32.21 -10.64
CA GLY A 56 -8.48 33.12 -11.69
C GLY A 56 -8.35 34.57 -11.23
N SER A 57 -8.93 34.89 -10.08
CA SER A 57 -9.05 36.24 -9.52
C SER A 57 -7.89 36.66 -8.60
N VAL A 58 -7.00 35.72 -8.23
CA VAL A 58 -5.92 35.93 -7.26
C VAL A 58 -4.63 35.24 -7.70
N ASP A 59 -3.49 35.70 -7.19
CA ASP A 59 -2.25 34.96 -7.29
C ASP A 59 -2.35 33.64 -6.52
N ARG A 60 -1.79 32.57 -7.09
CA ARG A 60 -1.92 31.20 -6.58
C ARG A 60 -0.71 30.36 -6.94
N GLU A 61 -0.49 29.33 -6.15
CA GLU A 61 0.54 28.32 -6.33
C GLU A 61 -0.11 26.98 -6.65
N HIS A 62 0.42 26.26 -7.63
CA HIS A 62 -0.07 24.92 -7.97
C HIS A 62 0.71 23.89 -7.17
N ASP A 63 0.00 23.14 -6.33
CA ASP A 63 0.51 21.98 -5.59
C ASP A 63 0.38 20.73 -6.46
N ASP A 64 1.12 20.71 -7.57
CA ASP A 64 1.08 19.66 -8.60
C ASP A 64 1.47 18.27 -8.06
N GLU A 65 2.43 18.24 -7.14
CA GLU A 65 2.87 17.04 -6.46
C GLU A 65 2.05 16.70 -5.20
N LEU A 66 1.10 17.56 -4.83
CA LEU A 66 0.31 17.48 -3.59
C LEU A 66 1.17 17.48 -2.32
N ALA A 67 2.41 17.99 -2.41
CA ALA A 67 3.37 18.00 -1.31
C ALA A 67 2.89 18.89 -0.17
N PHE A 68 2.39 20.09 -0.46
CA PHE A 68 1.85 20.96 0.59
C PHE A 68 0.62 20.31 1.23
N SER A 69 -0.30 19.83 0.39
CA SER A 69 -1.55 19.22 0.83
C SER A 69 -1.34 17.98 1.69
N TRP A 70 -0.31 17.19 1.37
CA TRP A 70 0.12 16.03 2.16
C TRP A 70 0.67 16.44 3.53
N HIS A 71 1.68 17.32 3.57
CA HIS A 71 2.38 17.66 4.82
C HIS A 71 1.54 18.47 5.81
N HIS A 72 0.42 19.04 5.38
CA HIS A 72 -0.52 19.80 6.22
C HIS A 72 -1.84 19.06 6.51
N ASP A 73 -1.91 17.76 6.20
CA ASP A 73 -3.08 16.90 6.44
C ASP A 73 -4.36 17.51 5.85
N ILE A 74 -4.31 17.94 4.59
CA ILE A 74 -5.47 18.51 3.90
C ILE A 74 -6.38 17.36 3.46
N GLU A 75 -7.43 17.08 4.23
CA GLU A 75 -8.41 16.03 3.88
C GLU A 75 -9.58 16.57 3.05
N THR A 76 -9.88 17.87 3.17
CA THR A 76 -11.05 18.52 2.57
C THR A 76 -10.64 19.86 1.95
N VAL A 77 -11.31 20.26 0.87
CA VAL A 77 -11.19 21.59 0.26
C VAL A 77 -12.57 22.25 0.08
N PRO A 78 -12.70 23.58 0.27
CA PRO A 78 -11.63 24.49 0.65
C PRO A 78 -11.21 24.29 2.12
N THR A 79 -9.93 24.47 2.41
CA THR A 79 -9.41 24.54 3.79
C THR A 79 -8.69 25.87 3.97
N LEU A 80 -9.11 26.66 4.96
CA LEU A 80 -8.48 27.92 5.33
C LEU A 80 -7.70 27.71 6.62
N ILE A 81 -6.40 28.02 6.58
CA ILE A 81 -5.44 27.87 7.66
C ILE A 81 -4.92 29.25 8.02
N LYS A 82 -4.81 29.52 9.32
CA LYS A 82 -4.04 30.64 9.85
C LYS A 82 -2.86 30.08 10.60
N GLY A 83 -1.68 30.54 10.23
CA GLY A 83 -0.45 30.01 10.80
C GLY A 83 0.69 31.01 10.75
N ARG A 84 1.80 30.57 11.31
CA ARG A 84 3.12 31.17 11.23
C ARG A 84 4.08 30.15 10.64
N SER A 85 5.27 30.59 10.22
CA SER A 85 6.28 29.66 9.69
C SER A 85 6.44 28.45 10.62
N GLN A 86 6.15 27.26 10.07
CA GLN A 86 6.22 25.96 10.74
C GLN A 86 5.22 25.70 11.89
N SER A 87 4.19 26.55 12.09
CA SER A 87 3.16 26.33 13.11
C SER A 87 1.78 26.76 12.62
N GLU A 88 0.82 25.85 12.70
CA GLU A 88 -0.59 26.20 12.55
C GLU A 88 -1.13 26.76 13.88
N ASP A 89 -1.90 27.85 13.80
CA ASP A 89 -2.64 28.40 14.94
C ASP A 89 -4.10 27.91 14.94
N GLU A 90 -4.77 27.94 13.78
CA GLU A 90 -6.15 27.50 13.60
C GLU A 90 -6.49 27.19 12.14
N ARG A 91 -7.46 26.29 11.90
CA ARG A 91 -8.01 25.99 10.56
C ARG A 91 -9.53 25.85 10.55
N THR A 92 -10.13 26.01 9.38
CA THR A 92 -11.52 25.64 9.08
C THR A 92 -11.59 24.91 7.74
N VAL A 93 -12.55 23.97 7.62
CA VAL A 93 -12.78 23.17 6.41
C VAL A 93 -14.16 23.45 5.82
N GLY A 94 -14.27 23.37 4.49
CA GLY A 94 -15.46 23.80 3.78
C GLY A 94 -15.71 25.31 3.90
N TRP A 95 -16.92 25.71 3.55
CA TRP A 95 -17.39 27.07 3.77
C TRP A 95 -18.24 27.13 5.04
N SER A 96 -17.83 27.99 5.96
CA SER A 96 -18.61 28.43 7.11
C SER A 96 -18.43 29.92 7.24
N GLN A 97 -19.49 30.68 7.03
CA GLN A 97 -19.44 32.14 7.10
C GLN A 97 -18.87 32.59 8.45
N ALA A 98 -19.41 32.07 9.56
CA ALA A 98 -18.97 32.43 10.90
C ALA A 98 -17.49 32.09 11.16
N GLU A 99 -17.03 30.90 10.77
CA GLU A 99 -15.63 30.50 11.00
C GLU A 99 -14.65 31.29 10.12
N TRP A 100 -14.99 31.53 8.85
CA TRP A 100 -14.15 32.32 7.97
C TRP A 100 -14.06 33.78 8.44
N GLN A 101 -15.17 34.39 8.87
CA GLN A 101 -15.18 35.73 9.48
C GLN A 101 -14.33 35.76 10.76
N ARG A 102 -14.44 34.74 11.61
CA ARG A 102 -13.66 34.63 12.86
C ARG A 102 -12.15 34.51 12.62
N ILE A 103 -11.73 33.67 11.68
CA ILE A 103 -10.31 33.42 11.37
C ILE A 103 -9.68 34.64 10.69
N THR A 104 -10.40 35.24 9.74
CA THR A 104 -9.94 36.41 8.97
C THR A 104 -10.06 37.72 9.74
N GLY A 105 -11.03 37.83 10.66
CA GLY A 105 -11.39 39.07 11.32
C GLY A 105 -12.22 40.04 10.45
N ILE A 106 -12.83 39.54 9.36
CA ILE A 106 -13.62 40.36 8.41
C ILE A 106 -15.11 40.06 8.60
N ASP A 107 -15.84 40.91 9.32
CA ASP A 107 -17.26 40.65 9.66
C ASP A 107 -18.22 40.68 8.46
N SER A 108 -17.86 41.34 7.35
CA SER A 108 -18.70 41.46 6.15
C SER A 108 -18.59 40.29 5.18
N LEU A 109 -17.69 39.33 5.45
CA LEU A 109 -17.27 38.35 4.48
C LEU A 109 -18.42 37.43 4.04
N GLY A 110 -18.62 37.30 2.73
CA GLY A 110 -19.58 36.36 2.14
C GLY A 110 -21.04 36.66 2.48
N ALA A 111 -21.43 37.92 2.66
CA ALA A 111 -22.80 38.33 3.03
C ALA A 111 -23.90 37.76 2.12
N ASP A 112 -23.60 37.58 0.82
CA ASP A 112 -24.53 37.06 -0.19
C ASP A 112 -24.43 35.53 -0.38
N LEU A 113 -23.59 34.83 0.39
CA LEU A 113 -23.42 33.38 0.32
C LEU A 113 -24.27 32.65 1.38
N PRO A 114 -24.55 31.34 1.18
CA PRO A 114 -25.15 30.51 2.21
C PRO A 114 -24.32 30.52 3.50
N VAL A 115 -24.93 30.34 4.66
CA VAL A 115 -24.23 30.35 5.95
C VAL A 115 -23.14 29.27 6.04
N MET A 116 -23.39 28.11 5.42
CA MET A 116 -22.49 26.95 5.44
C MET A 116 -22.61 26.17 4.12
N ARG A 117 -21.51 25.56 3.66
CA ARG A 117 -21.50 24.53 2.62
C ARG A 117 -20.33 23.56 2.85
N PRO A 118 -20.56 22.24 2.83
CA PRO A 118 -19.47 21.27 3.00
C PRO A 118 -18.47 21.38 1.85
N GLY A 119 -17.21 21.04 2.13
CA GLY A 119 -16.18 20.89 1.11
C GLY A 119 -16.27 19.56 0.36
N CYS A 120 -15.31 19.32 -0.52
CA CYS A 120 -15.09 18.04 -1.17
C CYS A 120 -13.78 17.41 -0.67
N GLY A 121 -13.63 16.09 -0.81
CA GLY A 121 -12.37 15.40 -0.49
C GLY A 121 -11.19 16.00 -1.27
N SER A 122 -10.08 16.18 -0.58
CA SER A 122 -8.84 16.67 -1.16
C SER A 122 -8.21 15.64 -2.09
N MET A 123 -7.42 16.08 -3.08
CA MET A 123 -6.67 15.13 -3.93
C MET A 123 -5.61 14.34 -3.16
N SER A 124 -5.09 14.88 -2.05
CA SER A 124 -4.13 14.20 -1.17
C SER A 124 -4.70 12.97 -0.45
N VAL A 125 -6.03 12.85 -0.39
CA VAL A 125 -6.73 11.69 0.19
C VAL A 125 -7.52 10.90 -0.86
N ASP A 126 -7.29 11.15 -2.15
CA ASP A 126 -7.92 10.39 -3.23
C ASP A 126 -7.46 8.92 -3.16
N PRO A 127 -8.38 7.93 -3.10
CA PRO A 127 -8.03 6.51 -3.06
C PRO A 127 -7.13 6.03 -4.20
N ASN A 128 -7.10 6.74 -5.34
CA ASN A 128 -6.26 6.42 -6.48
C ASN A 128 -4.84 7.04 -6.38
N LEU A 129 -4.65 8.03 -5.51
CA LEU A 129 -3.37 8.77 -5.36
C LEU A 129 -2.69 8.48 -4.02
N ILE A 130 -3.45 8.14 -2.98
CA ILE A 130 -2.95 8.07 -1.59
C ILE A 130 -1.75 7.13 -1.42
N ASP A 131 -1.71 6.00 -2.13
CA ASP A 131 -0.57 5.07 -2.04
C ASP A 131 0.70 5.62 -2.70
N THR A 132 0.54 6.33 -3.82
CA THR A 132 1.64 7.04 -4.48
C THR A 132 2.17 8.14 -3.57
N LEU A 133 1.29 8.89 -2.92
CA LEU A 133 1.66 9.99 -2.02
C LEU A 133 2.33 9.48 -0.73
N ARG A 134 1.84 8.38 -0.16
CA ARG A 134 2.49 7.68 0.97
C ARG A 134 3.92 7.28 0.63
N THR A 135 4.10 6.61 -0.52
CA THR A 135 5.43 6.23 -1.02
C THR A 135 6.34 7.44 -1.13
N ARG A 136 5.80 8.55 -1.66
CA ARG A 136 6.56 9.75 -1.96
C ARG A 136 6.97 10.56 -0.73
N PHE A 137 6.08 10.70 0.25
CA PHE A 137 6.24 11.70 1.32
C PHE A 137 6.30 11.13 2.74
N ALA A 138 5.79 9.92 2.99
CA ALA A 138 5.73 9.39 4.35
C ALA A 138 7.05 8.75 4.81
N GLY A 139 7.95 8.41 3.88
CA GLY A 139 8.99 7.40 4.15
C GLY A 139 8.30 6.07 4.43
N ASP A 140 8.31 5.16 3.45
CA ASP A 140 7.40 4.03 3.46
C ASP A 140 7.76 2.88 4.42
N GLY A 141 8.81 3.04 5.22
CA GLY A 141 9.26 2.04 6.19
C GLY A 141 9.78 0.74 5.57
N LEU A 142 9.95 0.68 4.24
CA LEU A 142 10.47 -0.50 3.54
C LEU A 142 12.01 -0.54 3.67
N ALA A 143 12.53 -1.66 4.17
CA ALA A 143 13.96 -1.91 4.32
C ALA A 143 14.58 -2.63 3.11
N ALA A 144 13.76 -3.25 2.25
CA ALA A 144 14.23 -3.96 1.07
C ALA A 144 14.89 -2.99 0.09
N ARG A 145 16.00 -3.43 -0.49
CA ARG A 145 16.75 -2.66 -1.49
C ARG A 145 15.92 -2.50 -2.75
N GLU A 146 15.75 -1.25 -3.19
CA GLU A 146 15.17 -0.94 -4.49
C GLU A 146 16.14 -1.29 -5.62
N VAL A 147 15.60 -1.87 -6.69
CA VAL A 147 16.36 -2.18 -7.90
C VAL A 147 15.70 -1.49 -9.07
N GLU A 148 16.38 -0.46 -9.57
CA GLU A 148 15.96 0.24 -10.77
C GLU A 148 16.36 -0.54 -12.03
N PHE A 149 15.46 -0.58 -12.99
CA PHE A 149 15.73 -1.07 -14.34
C PHE A 149 15.99 0.10 -15.28
N ALA A 150 16.83 -0.12 -16.29
CA ALA A 150 17.03 0.90 -17.31
C ALA A 150 15.73 1.12 -18.10
N GLN A 151 15.47 2.34 -18.57
CA GLN A 151 14.24 2.67 -19.30
C GLN A 151 13.98 1.76 -20.53
N ALA A 152 15.05 1.27 -21.16
CA ALA A 152 14.97 0.39 -22.33
C ALA A 152 14.87 -1.11 -21.98
N GLU A 153 14.94 -1.47 -20.70
CA GLU A 153 14.91 -2.85 -20.22
C GLU A 153 13.46 -3.30 -20.01
N ASP A 154 13.09 -4.47 -20.53
CA ASP A 154 11.79 -5.08 -20.24
C ASP A 154 11.81 -5.64 -18.81
N PRO A 155 11.00 -5.12 -17.87
CA PRO A 155 11.01 -5.58 -16.49
C PRO A 155 10.71 -7.09 -16.34
N PHE A 156 9.91 -7.69 -17.23
CA PHE A 156 9.59 -9.11 -17.12
C PHE A 156 10.79 -9.99 -17.47
N GLU A 157 11.48 -9.68 -18.57
CA GLU A 157 12.70 -10.38 -18.98
C GLU A 157 13.85 -10.10 -18.00
N ALA A 158 13.99 -8.85 -17.54
CA ALA A 158 14.96 -8.44 -16.53
C ALA A 158 14.88 -9.28 -15.24
N MET A 159 13.66 -9.51 -14.73
CA MET A 159 13.42 -10.31 -13.53
C MET A 159 13.67 -11.80 -13.79
N PHE A 160 13.34 -12.29 -14.99
CA PHE A 160 13.65 -13.67 -15.40
C PHE A 160 15.17 -13.91 -15.49
N GLU A 161 15.91 -13.04 -16.17
CA GLU A 161 17.36 -13.13 -16.36
C GLU A 161 18.14 -13.04 -15.05
N ARG A 162 17.66 -12.22 -14.10
CA ARG A 162 18.21 -12.15 -12.73
C ARG A 162 17.82 -13.35 -11.86
N GLY A 163 17.04 -14.28 -12.40
CA GLY A 163 16.62 -15.50 -11.75
C GLY A 163 15.68 -15.26 -10.58
N TRP A 164 14.84 -14.23 -10.62
CA TRP A 164 13.86 -13.92 -9.57
C TRP A 164 12.52 -14.64 -9.76
N THR A 165 12.32 -15.26 -10.91
CA THR A 165 11.09 -15.98 -11.25
C THR A 165 11.28 -17.48 -11.16
N ASP A 166 10.15 -18.19 -11.08
CA ASP A 166 10.04 -19.65 -11.12
C ASP A 166 9.92 -20.19 -12.56
N GLY A 167 10.31 -19.39 -13.55
CA GLY A 167 10.14 -19.69 -14.98
C GLY A 167 8.87 -19.11 -15.60
N LEU A 168 7.94 -18.61 -14.78
CA LEU A 168 6.77 -17.87 -15.24
C LEU A 168 6.97 -16.36 -15.05
N PRO A 169 6.28 -15.49 -15.81
CA PRO A 169 6.26 -14.06 -15.51
C PRO A 169 5.80 -13.78 -14.08
N VAL A 170 6.36 -12.74 -13.48
CA VAL A 170 6.01 -12.25 -12.14
C VAL A 170 5.51 -10.82 -12.25
N VAL A 171 4.71 -10.38 -11.28
CA VAL A 171 4.35 -8.96 -11.18
C VAL A 171 5.54 -8.20 -10.57
N PRO A 172 6.06 -7.13 -11.19
CA PRO A 172 7.12 -6.32 -10.59
C PRO A 172 6.67 -5.76 -9.23
N PRO A 173 7.39 -6.04 -8.12
CA PRO A 173 7.02 -5.61 -6.80
C PRO A 173 7.45 -4.16 -6.55
N THR A 174 6.77 -3.21 -7.20
CA THR A 174 7.00 -1.77 -6.96
C THR A 174 6.63 -1.41 -5.53
N ARG A 175 7.19 -0.31 -5.02
CA ARG A 175 6.98 0.14 -3.64
C ARG A 175 5.48 0.25 -3.30
N GLU A 176 4.71 0.83 -4.21
CA GLU A 176 3.25 1.03 -4.07
C GLU A 176 2.53 -0.32 -3.94
N ARG A 177 2.89 -1.32 -4.75
CA ARG A 177 2.28 -2.65 -4.69
C ARG A 177 2.64 -3.39 -3.41
N VAL A 178 3.86 -3.20 -2.91
CA VAL A 178 4.31 -3.81 -1.64
C VAL A 178 3.60 -3.17 -0.46
N LEU A 179 3.48 -1.84 -0.42
CA LEU A 179 2.70 -1.12 0.58
C LEU A 179 1.23 -1.57 0.59
N GLN A 180 0.60 -1.61 -0.58
CA GLN A 180 -0.78 -2.11 -0.71
C GLN A 180 -0.90 -3.58 -0.25
N MET A 181 0.08 -4.42 -0.55
CA MET A 181 0.11 -5.81 -0.08
C MET A 181 0.17 -5.88 1.45
N LEU A 182 0.96 -5.01 2.08
CA LEU A 182 1.13 -4.95 3.54
C LEU A 182 -0.16 -4.53 4.26
N GLU A 183 -1.08 -3.80 3.62
CA GLU A 183 -2.41 -3.50 4.19
C GLU A 183 -3.25 -4.76 4.48
N GLY A 184 -2.88 -5.90 3.88
CA GLY A 184 -3.50 -7.19 4.13
C GLY A 184 -3.23 -7.78 5.52
N THR A 185 -2.31 -7.21 6.29
CA THR A 185 -1.93 -7.70 7.62
C THR A 185 -1.78 -6.55 8.62
N THR A 186 -1.92 -6.86 9.91
CA THR A 186 -1.62 -5.92 11.01
C THR A 186 -0.21 -6.10 11.57
N ARG A 187 0.55 -7.10 11.07
CA ARG A 187 1.93 -7.37 11.47
C ARG A 187 2.88 -6.31 10.94
N ALA A 188 3.92 -5.99 11.70
CA ALA A 188 4.88 -4.96 11.31
C ALA A 188 5.76 -5.45 10.12
N PRO A 189 6.11 -4.60 9.14
CA PRO A 189 6.90 -5.01 7.98
C PRO A 189 8.26 -5.64 8.31
N ASP A 190 8.90 -5.17 9.38
CA ASP A 190 10.21 -5.64 9.86
C ASP A 190 10.11 -6.88 10.77
N GLU A 191 8.91 -7.30 11.14
CA GLU A 191 8.71 -8.47 11.98
C GLU A 191 9.23 -9.74 11.28
N VAL A 192 10.13 -10.46 11.96
CA VAL A 192 10.67 -11.73 11.46
C VAL A 192 9.66 -12.86 11.70
N VAL A 193 9.17 -13.44 10.62
CA VAL A 193 8.20 -14.54 10.62
C VAL A 193 8.89 -15.89 10.83
N ALA A 194 10.00 -16.11 10.12
CA ALA A 194 10.78 -17.32 10.20
C ALA A 194 12.22 -17.09 9.70
N VAL A 195 13.08 -18.09 9.87
CA VAL A 195 14.40 -18.13 9.23
C VAL A 195 14.35 -19.16 8.12
N ALA A 196 14.51 -18.73 6.87
CA ALA A 196 14.40 -19.61 5.72
C ALA A 196 15.66 -20.43 5.51
N PRO A 197 15.59 -21.77 5.54
CA PRO A 197 16.66 -22.60 5.00
C PRO A 197 16.64 -22.58 3.46
N PRO A 198 17.76 -22.94 2.80
CA PRO A 198 19.11 -23.21 3.32
C PRO A 198 19.94 -22.00 3.78
N ASP A 199 19.67 -20.79 3.29
CA ASP A 199 20.59 -19.66 3.51
C ASP A 199 20.53 -19.09 4.93
N LEU A 200 19.54 -19.54 5.73
CA LEU A 200 19.28 -19.11 7.09
C LEU A 200 19.05 -17.59 7.19
N VAL A 201 18.38 -17.04 6.18
CA VAL A 201 18.03 -15.62 6.10
C VAL A 201 16.69 -15.40 6.79
N GLU A 202 16.60 -14.32 7.56
CA GLU A 202 15.36 -13.86 8.17
C GLU A 202 14.31 -13.50 7.10
N LEU A 203 13.14 -14.14 7.19
CA LEU A 203 11.95 -13.82 6.43
C LEU A 203 11.13 -12.80 7.21
N THR A 204 11.29 -11.53 6.88
CA THR A 204 10.42 -10.47 7.40
C THR A 204 9.08 -10.46 6.66
N VAL A 205 8.05 -9.88 7.29
CA VAL A 205 6.74 -9.65 6.66
C VAL A 205 6.89 -8.90 5.33
N GLU A 206 7.77 -7.89 5.26
CA GLU A 206 8.07 -7.15 4.03
C GLU A 206 8.61 -8.06 2.91
N LYS A 207 9.60 -8.91 3.20
CA LYS A 207 10.17 -9.83 2.20
C LYS A 207 9.12 -10.83 1.69
N ILE A 208 8.21 -11.26 2.58
CA ILE A 208 7.09 -12.12 2.21
C ILE A 208 6.12 -11.35 1.31
N ALA A 209 5.78 -10.10 1.65
CA ALA A 209 4.91 -9.25 0.85
C ALA A 209 5.47 -9.01 -0.56
N VAL A 210 6.77 -8.72 -0.70
CA VAL A 210 7.45 -8.57 -2.00
C VAL A 210 7.23 -9.81 -2.89
N ASN A 211 7.46 -11.01 -2.36
CA ASN A 211 7.27 -12.26 -3.11
C ASN A 211 5.79 -12.60 -3.35
N ALA A 212 4.90 -12.21 -2.43
CA ALA A 212 3.46 -12.33 -2.62
C ALA A 212 2.96 -11.45 -3.77
N VAL A 213 3.46 -10.21 -3.88
CA VAL A 213 3.21 -9.35 -5.05
C VAL A 213 3.71 -10.03 -6.31
N MET A 214 4.97 -10.50 -6.33
CA MET A 214 5.53 -11.21 -7.48
C MET A 214 4.69 -12.40 -7.94
N ALA A 215 4.13 -13.17 -7.00
CA ALA A 215 3.23 -14.28 -7.27
C ALA A 215 1.88 -13.87 -7.87
N GLY A 216 1.49 -12.59 -7.73
CA GLY A 216 0.18 -12.07 -8.12
C GLY A 216 -0.88 -12.20 -7.04
N CYS A 217 -0.50 -12.30 -5.76
CA CYS A 217 -1.46 -12.31 -4.65
C CYS A 217 -2.30 -11.02 -4.60
N ARG A 218 -3.43 -11.08 -3.89
CA ARG A 218 -4.15 -9.89 -3.42
C ARG A 218 -3.77 -9.65 -1.94
N PRO A 219 -3.91 -8.42 -1.41
CA PRO A 219 -3.57 -8.13 -0.01
C PRO A 219 -4.22 -9.09 0.99
N GLU A 220 -5.49 -9.44 0.81
CA GLU A 220 -6.19 -10.36 1.71
C GLU A 220 -5.65 -11.82 1.69
N TYR A 221 -4.74 -12.14 0.76
CA TYR A 221 -4.06 -13.44 0.71
C TYR A 221 -2.75 -13.41 1.53
N LEU A 222 -2.19 -12.24 1.83
CA LEU A 222 -0.91 -12.11 2.55
C LEU A 222 -0.92 -12.84 3.90
N PRO A 223 -1.97 -12.76 4.75
CA PRO A 223 -2.01 -13.52 6.00
C PRO A 223 -1.87 -15.04 5.80
N TRP A 224 -2.42 -15.58 4.72
CA TRP A 224 -2.30 -16.99 4.37
C TRP A 224 -0.88 -17.37 3.95
N VAL A 225 -0.20 -16.50 3.20
CA VAL A 225 1.21 -16.71 2.83
C VAL A 225 2.08 -16.67 4.08
N ILE A 226 1.89 -15.70 4.97
CA ILE A 226 2.62 -15.59 6.25
C ILE A 226 2.44 -16.86 7.08
N ALA A 227 1.19 -17.29 7.31
CA ALA A 227 0.90 -18.49 8.09
C ALA A 227 1.50 -19.76 7.44
N ALA A 228 1.47 -19.84 6.11
CA ALA A 228 2.08 -20.95 5.38
C ALA A 228 3.61 -20.97 5.54
N ILE A 229 4.26 -19.81 5.54
CA ILE A 229 5.70 -19.69 5.79
C ILE A 229 6.06 -20.16 7.21
N GLU A 230 5.29 -19.78 8.23
CA GLU A 230 5.47 -20.29 9.60
C GLU A 230 5.31 -21.81 9.67
N ALA A 231 4.33 -22.35 8.94
CA ALA A 231 4.02 -23.77 8.91
C ALA A 231 5.07 -24.62 8.18
N VAL A 232 5.78 -24.09 7.18
CA VAL A 232 6.82 -24.84 6.46
C VAL A 232 8.23 -24.61 7.01
N CYS A 233 8.52 -23.42 7.54
CA CYS A 233 9.82 -23.06 8.09
C CYS A 233 9.94 -23.38 9.60
N ASN A 234 9.64 -24.62 9.97
CA ASN A 234 9.86 -25.13 11.31
C ASN A 234 10.53 -26.51 11.29
N ASP A 235 11.07 -26.93 12.43
CA ASP A 235 11.81 -28.19 12.57
C ASP A 235 10.97 -29.44 12.32
N THR A 236 9.65 -29.36 12.51
CA THR A 236 8.75 -30.51 12.35
C THR A 236 8.48 -30.79 10.87
N PHE A 237 8.21 -29.76 10.08
CA PHE A 237 8.04 -29.89 8.64
C PHE A 237 9.38 -30.02 7.90
N ASN A 238 10.41 -29.33 8.38
CA ASN A 238 11.79 -29.34 7.89
C ASN A 238 11.90 -29.04 6.37
N MET A 239 11.64 -27.78 6.00
CA MET A 239 11.75 -27.33 4.60
C MET A 239 13.15 -27.59 3.99
N HIS A 240 14.22 -27.52 4.79
CA HIS A 240 15.57 -27.82 4.30
C HIS A 240 15.68 -29.25 3.77
N GLY A 241 15.20 -30.23 4.55
CA GLY A 241 15.19 -31.63 4.15
C GLY A 241 14.35 -31.87 2.90
N LEU A 242 13.22 -31.15 2.77
CA LEU A 242 12.37 -31.21 1.58
C LEU A 242 13.09 -30.68 0.33
N LEU A 243 13.90 -29.62 0.43
CA LEU A 243 14.67 -29.08 -0.70
C LEU A 243 15.85 -29.98 -1.08
N ALA A 244 16.59 -30.48 -0.08
CA ALA A 244 17.80 -31.26 -0.29
C ALA A 244 17.56 -32.69 -0.82
N THR A 245 16.30 -33.16 -0.82
CA THR A 245 15.94 -34.50 -1.29
C THR A 245 16.00 -34.63 -2.81
N THR A 246 16.30 -35.83 -3.30
CA THR A 246 16.23 -36.15 -4.74
C THR A 246 14.81 -36.47 -5.21
N MET A 247 13.86 -36.64 -4.28
CA MET A 247 12.45 -36.91 -4.59
C MET A 247 11.74 -35.65 -5.12
N PRO A 248 10.83 -35.76 -6.09
CA PRO A 248 10.13 -34.61 -6.65
C PRO A 248 8.97 -34.13 -5.75
N VAL A 249 9.30 -33.60 -4.56
CA VAL A 249 8.33 -33.14 -3.56
C VAL A 249 8.31 -31.62 -3.43
N GLY A 250 7.14 -31.10 -3.08
CA GLY A 250 6.86 -29.70 -2.72
C GLY A 250 5.91 -29.67 -1.52
N PRO A 251 5.89 -28.58 -0.73
CA PRO A 251 4.88 -28.39 0.31
C PRO A 251 3.47 -28.40 -0.28
N VAL A 252 2.55 -29.05 0.44
CA VAL A 252 1.12 -29.06 0.13
C VAL A 252 0.40 -28.30 1.23
N LEU A 253 -0.22 -27.19 0.88
CA LEU A 253 -0.93 -26.32 1.82
C LEU A 253 -2.42 -26.65 1.76
N ILE A 254 -2.96 -27.15 2.86
CA ILE A 254 -4.37 -27.46 3.02
C ILE A 254 -4.95 -26.44 3.99
N CYS A 255 -5.79 -25.55 3.49
CA CYS A 255 -6.37 -24.45 4.23
C CYS A 255 -7.79 -24.78 4.67
N ASN A 256 -8.19 -24.44 5.89
CA ASN A 256 -9.53 -24.71 6.40
C ASN A 256 -10.12 -23.47 7.09
N GLY A 257 -11.43 -23.50 7.35
CA GLY A 257 -12.11 -22.47 8.12
C GLY A 257 -12.74 -21.36 7.27
N PRO A 258 -13.54 -20.48 7.91
CA PRO A 258 -14.38 -19.49 7.22
C PRO A 258 -13.58 -18.50 6.36
N GLY A 259 -12.32 -18.24 6.71
CA GLY A 259 -11.45 -17.35 5.94
C GLY A 259 -11.19 -17.83 4.51
N THR A 260 -11.16 -19.14 4.26
CA THR A 260 -10.98 -19.69 2.89
C THR A 260 -12.10 -19.26 1.96
N LYS A 261 -13.34 -19.23 2.46
CA LYS A 261 -14.52 -18.76 1.72
C LYS A 261 -14.49 -17.26 1.50
N ALA A 262 -14.02 -16.49 2.48
CA ALA A 262 -13.93 -15.03 2.39
C ALA A 262 -13.01 -14.56 1.25
N ILE A 263 -11.94 -15.31 0.98
CA ILE A 263 -10.99 -15.03 -0.11
C ILE A 263 -11.31 -15.78 -1.40
N GLY A 264 -12.40 -16.54 -1.44
CA GLY A 264 -12.82 -17.33 -2.59
C GLY A 264 -11.87 -18.46 -2.96
N MET A 265 -11.16 -19.05 -1.98
CA MET A 265 -10.30 -20.21 -2.19
C MET A 265 -11.14 -21.44 -2.59
N ASN A 266 -10.67 -22.20 -3.58
CA ASN A 266 -11.42 -23.33 -4.13
C ASN A 266 -11.11 -24.63 -3.36
N SER A 267 -12.16 -25.38 -3.02
CA SER A 267 -12.12 -26.73 -2.46
C SER A 267 -12.80 -27.78 -3.35
N GLY A 268 -13.42 -27.38 -4.45
CA GLY A 268 -14.33 -28.21 -5.24
C GLY A 268 -13.79 -28.67 -6.59
N ILE A 269 -14.60 -28.51 -7.63
CA ILE A 269 -14.26 -28.95 -9.00
C ILE A 269 -12.95 -28.28 -9.44
N ASN A 270 -12.06 -29.07 -10.05
CA ASN A 270 -10.75 -28.63 -10.53
C ASN A 270 -9.85 -28.02 -9.43
N VAL A 271 -9.99 -28.45 -8.17
CA VAL A 271 -9.24 -27.92 -7.01
C VAL A 271 -7.72 -27.88 -7.18
N PHE A 272 -7.14 -28.85 -7.91
CA PHE A 272 -5.70 -28.93 -8.17
C PHE A 272 -5.29 -28.35 -9.53
N GLY A 273 -6.23 -27.77 -10.27
CA GLY A 273 -6.03 -27.22 -11.60
C GLY A 273 -6.03 -25.68 -11.62
N GLN A 274 -6.12 -25.14 -12.83
CA GLN A 274 -6.16 -23.70 -13.09
C GLN A 274 -7.50 -23.04 -12.71
N GLY A 275 -7.49 -21.71 -12.64
CA GLY A 275 -8.71 -20.89 -12.63
C GLY A 275 -9.08 -20.28 -11.29
N ASN A 276 -8.42 -20.66 -10.19
CA ASN A 276 -8.59 -20.01 -8.90
C ASN A 276 -7.32 -19.24 -8.50
N ARG A 277 -7.44 -17.91 -8.34
CA ARG A 277 -6.30 -17.04 -8.03
C ARG A 277 -5.73 -17.30 -6.63
N ALA A 278 -6.57 -17.52 -5.62
CA ALA A 278 -6.09 -17.79 -4.26
C ALA A 278 -5.24 -19.07 -4.21
N ASN A 279 -5.78 -20.19 -4.73
CA ASN A 279 -5.07 -21.48 -4.78
C ASN A 279 -3.70 -21.36 -5.47
N LEU A 280 -3.67 -20.74 -6.66
CA LEU A 280 -2.44 -20.66 -7.45
C LEU A 280 -1.43 -19.70 -6.84
N THR A 281 -1.86 -18.51 -6.43
CA THR A 281 -0.93 -17.43 -6.03
C THR A 281 -0.39 -17.61 -4.61
N ILE A 282 -1.16 -18.17 -3.67
CA ILE A 282 -0.65 -18.43 -2.30
C ILE A 282 0.43 -19.51 -2.32
N GLY A 283 0.17 -20.65 -2.97
CA GLY A 283 1.18 -21.70 -3.09
C GLY A 283 2.43 -21.23 -3.85
N ARG A 284 2.25 -20.43 -4.91
CA ARG A 284 3.35 -19.83 -5.67
C ARG A 284 4.14 -18.81 -4.86
N ALA A 285 3.48 -17.98 -4.06
CA ALA A 285 4.13 -17.02 -3.19
C ALA A 285 5.06 -17.71 -2.18
N VAL A 286 4.60 -18.80 -1.56
CA VAL A 286 5.43 -19.60 -0.66
C VAL A 286 6.66 -20.14 -1.38
N GLN A 287 6.50 -20.68 -2.59
CA GLN A 287 7.64 -21.15 -3.39
C GLN A 287 8.61 -20.03 -3.76
N LEU A 288 8.11 -18.85 -4.16
CA LEU A 288 8.95 -17.70 -4.47
C LEU A 288 9.71 -17.20 -3.25
N VAL A 289 9.09 -17.13 -2.06
CA VAL A 289 9.77 -16.76 -0.81
C VAL A 289 10.94 -17.71 -0.53
N ILE A 290 10.69 -19.01 -0.55
CA ILE A 290 11.73 -20.03 -0.29
C ILE A 290 12.83 -19.98 -1.35
N ARG A 291 12.47 -19.76 -2.61
CA ARG A 291 13.41 -19.71 -3.72
C ARG A 291 14.27 -18.44 -3.73
N ASN A 292 13.66 -17.27 -3.51
CA ASN A 292 14.30 -15.97 -3.68
C ASN A 292 15.03 -15.50 -2.42
N VAL A 293 14.51 -15.85 -1.24
CA VAL A 293 15.09 -15.44 0.04
C VAL A 293 15.77 -16.61 0.76
N GLY A 294 15.15 -17.79 0.71
CA GLY A 294 15.71 -18.99 1.35
C GLY A 294 16.85 -19.64 0.57
N GLY A 295 16.98 -19.42 -0.74
CA GLY A 295 18.00 -20.04 -1.59
C GLY A 295 17.59 -21.40 -2.17
N GLY A 296 16.31 -21.78 -2.10
CA GLY A 296 15.80 -23.08 -2.57
C GLY A 296 15.70 -23.24 -4.10
N ARG A 297 16.74 -22.88 -4.85
CA ARG A 297 16.73 -22.90 -6.33
C ARG A 297 17.03 -24.29 -6.92
N PRO A 298 16.35 -24.69 -8.02
CA PRO A 298 16.64 -25.91 -8.77
C PRO A 298 18.10 -26.00 -9.21
N GLY A 299 18.74 -27.16 -9.00
CA GLY A 299 20.14 -27.41 -9.40
C GLY A 299 21.19 -26.89 -8.42
N GLU A 300 20.79 -25.99 -7.52
CA GLU A 300 21.57 -25.54 -6.37
C GLU A 300 21.22 -26.41 -5.17
N VAL A 301 20.44 -25.88 -4.21
CA VAL A 301 20.02 -26.61 -3.01
C VAL A 301 18.81 -27.50 -3.26
N ASP A 302 17.94 -27.17 -4.21
CA ASP A 302 16.89 -28.10 -4.63
C ASP A 302 17.48 -29.20 -5.52
N ARG A 303 17.48 -30.45 -5.01
CA ARG A 303 18.13 -31.61 -5.62
C ARG A 303 17.16 -32.58 -6.29
N ALA A 304 15.89 -32.21 -6.47
CA ALA A 304 14.90 -33.09 -7.09
C ALA A 304 15.37 -33.58 -8.48
N THR A 305 15.34 -34.90 -8.73
CA THR A 305 15.90 -35.48 -9.98
C THR A 305 15.05 -35.17 -11.21
N HIS A 306 13.71 -35.17 -11.08
CA HIS A 306 12.79 -34.95 -12.21
C HIS A 306 11.80 -33.78 -11.98
N GLY A 307 11.82 -33.14 -10.81
CA GLY A 307 10.86 -32.08 -10.43
C GLY A 307 9.39 -32.53 -10.35
N SER A 308 8.51 -31.62 -9.94
CA SER A 308 7.06 -31.85 -9.88
C SER A 308 6.30 -30.53 -10.10
N PRO A 309 5.13 -30.55 -10.79
CA PRO A 309 4.28 -29.36 -10.90
C PRO A 309 3.88 -28.74 -9.55
N SER A 310 3.79 -29.57 -8.49
CA SER A 310 3.54 -29.11 -7.12
C SER A 310 4.59 -28.13 -6.58
N LYS A 311 5.79 -28.11 -7.17
CA LYS A 311 6.87 -27.19 -6.80
C LYS A 311 6.67 -25.78 -7.36
N ILE A 312 5.69 -25.57 -8.23
CA ILE A 312 5.26 -24.22 -8.67
C ILE A 312 4.21 -23.69 -7.69
N SER A 313 3.17 -24.48 -7.41
CA SER A 313 2.12 -24.14 -6.46
C SER A 313 1.31 -25.38 -6.09
N PHE A 314 1.03 -25.56 -4.79
CA PHE A 314 0.07 -26.55 -4.31
C PHE A 314 -0.61 -26.07 -3.02
N CYS A 315 -1.67 -25.28 -3.18
CA CYS A 315 -2.47 -24.74 -2.09
C CYS A 315 -3.96 -24.81 -2.43
N PHE A 316 -4.79 -25.26 -1.49
CA PHE A 316 -6.24 -25.37 -1.69
C PHE A 316 -7.00 -25.38 -0.37
N ALA A 317 -8.29 -25.09 -0.44
CA ALA A 317 -9.19 -25.18 0.69
C ALA A 317 -9.68 -26.63 0.88
N GLU A 318 -9.83 -27.05 2.14
CA GLU A 318 -10.54 -28.27 2.50
C GLU A 318 -12.04 -28.12 2.21
N ASP A 319 -12.67 -29.18 1.69
CA ASP A 319 -14.13 -29.19 1.50
C ASP A 319 -14.85 -29.57 2.80
N GLU A 320 -14.96 -28.61 3.72
CA GLU A 320 -15.61 -28.82 5.02
C GLU A 320 -17.12 -29.06 4.90
N ALA A 321 -17.77 -28.56 3.85
CA ALA A 321 -19.22 -28.65 3.68
C ALA A 321 -19.66 -29.93 2.97
N GLY A 322 -18.88 -30.40 2.00
CA GLY A 322 -19.13 -31.63 1.25
C GLY A 322 -18.49 -32.88 1.85
N SER A 323 -17.59 -32.75 2.82
CA SER A 323 -16.92 -33.87 3.48
C SER A 323 -17.76 -34.48 4.61
N PRO A 324 -17.89 -35.81 4.69
CA PRO A 324 -18.48 -36.49 5.84
C PRO A 324 -17.52 -36.56 7.04
N PHE A 325 -16.26 -36.12 6.89
CA PHE A 325 -15.25 -36.15 7.92
C PHE A 325 -15.13 -34.78 8.62
N ARG A 326 -14.72 -34.81 9.90
CA ARG A 326 -14.34 -33.57 10.61
C ARG A 326 -13.19 -32.87 9.87
N PRO A 327 -13.09 -31.53 9.94
CA PRO A 327 -11.98 -30.80 9.33
C PRO A 327 -10.61 -31.37 9.72
N LEU A 328 -9.66 -31.35 8.79
CA LEU A 328 -8.31 -31.89 8.99
C LEU A 328 -7.62 -31.22 10.18
N SER A 329 -7.81 -29.91 10.36
CA SER A 329 -7.33 -29.15 11.52
C SER A 329 -7.78 -29.77 12.85
N VAL A 330 -9.08 -30.08 12.96
CA VAL A 330 -9.67 -30.75 14.13
C VAL A 330 -9.12 -32.15 14.32
N GLN A 331 -8.93 -32.91 13.23
CA GLN A 331 -8.29 -34.22 13.30
C GLN A 331 -6.81 -34.14 13.74
N ARG A 332 -6.15 -33.00 13.50
CA ARG A 332 -4.78 -32.71 13.92
C ARG A 332 -4.67 -32.05 15.30
N GLY A 333 -5.81 -31.91 16.01
CA GLY A 333 -5.83 -31.44 17.39
C GLY A 333 -5.94 -29.91 17.54
N ILE A 334 -6.35 -29.20 16.49
CA ILE A 334 -6.74 -27.79 16.58
C ILE A 334 -8.21 -27.71 16.99
N ASP A 335 -8.54 -26.81 17.91
CA ASP A 335 -9.93 -26.59 18.32
C ASP A 335 -10.79 -26.09 17.14
N GLU A 336 -12.10 -26.38 17.20
CA GLU A 336 -13.04 -25.96 16.17
C GLU A 336 -13.27 -24.44 16.22
N GLY A 337 -13.09 -23.75 15.09
CA GLY A 337 -13.24 -22.29 14.95
C GLY A 337 -12.89 -21.77 13.56
#